data_AF-A0AAV9H8J3-F1
#
_entry.id   AF-A0AAV9H8J3-F1
#
_cell.length_a   1.000
_cell.length_b   1.000
_cell.length_c   1.000
_cell.angle_alpha   90.00
_cell.angle_beta   90.00
_cell.angle_gamma   90.00
#
_symmetry.space_group_name_H-M   'P 1'
#
loop_
_entity.id
_entity.type
_entity.pdbx_description
1 polymer ?
#
loop_
_entity_poly.entity_id
_entity_poly.type
_entity_poly.pdbx_seq_one_letter_code
_entity_poly.pdbx_strand_id
1 'polypeptide(L)' 'MSKSTSSSAKTYTWVTVWYCDNCRDGPHTKLIVDYCPLCGHRRCPYCPRDEIKRYDNR' A
#
# COMPACT_ATOMS: atom_id res chain seq x y z
N MET A 1 -29.07 -25.95 15.15
CA MET A 1 -28.48 -25.23 13.99
C MET A 1 -27.68 -24.05 14.51
N SER A 2 -26.38 -24.21 14.75
CA SER A 2 -25.53 -23.15 15.28
C SER A 2 -24.99 -22.33 14.12
N LYS A 3 -25.58 -21.16 13.86
CA LYS A 3 -25.01 -20.17 12.93
C LYS A 3 -23.82 -19.51 13.61
N SER A 4 -22.63 -20.06 13.41
CA SER A 4 -21.38 -19.34 13.67
C SER A 4 -21.28 -18.23 12.62
N THR A 5 -21.90 -17.08 12.88
CA THR A 5 -21.61 -15.87 12.13
C THR A 5 -20.24 -15.37 12.59
N SER A 6 -19.18 -15.91 11.99
CA SER A 6 -17.88 -15.27 11.98
C SER A 6 -18.03 -13.98 11.17
N SER A 7 -18.55 -12.94 11.83
CA SER A 7 -18.41 -11.57 11.37
C SER A 7 -16.92 -11.25 11.45
N SER A 8 -16.17 -11.66 10.43
CA SER A 8 -14.86 -11.10 10.12
C SER A 8 -15.13 -9.63 9.85
N ALA A 9 -15.02 -8.81 10.89
CA ALA A 9 -15.14 -7.37 10.77
C ALA A 9 -14.05 -6.99 9.79
N LYS A 10 -14.43 -6.61 8.57
CA LYS A 10 -13.46 -6.22 7.55
C LYS A 10 -12.72 -5.00 8.06
N THR A 11 -11.56 -5.19 8.67
CA THR A 11 -10.72 -4.11 9.13
C THR A 11 -10.07 -3.54 7.88
N TYR A 12 -10.29 -2.26 7.68
CA TYR A 12 -9.66 -1.53 6.60
C TYR A 12 -8.71 -0.52 7.21
N THR A 13 -7.45 -0.59 6.80
CA THR A 13 -6.43 0.37 7.21
C THR A 13 -6.08 1.24 6.02
N TRP A 14 -5.94 2.53 6.28
CA TRP A 14 -5.43 3.47 5.29
C TRP A 14 -3.91 3.39 5.30
N VAL A 15 -3.31 3.15 4.14
CA VAL A 15 -1.85 3.12 3.98
C VAL A 15 -1.42 4.12 2.92
N THR A 16 -0.44 4.95 3.28
CA THR A 16 0.20 5.84 2.32
C THR A 16 1.15 5.05 1.44
N VAL A 17 0.88 5.07 0.15
CA VAL A 17 1.71 4.49 -0.89
C VAL A 17 2.35 5.58 -1.75
N TRP A 18 3.35 5.20 -2.52
CA TRP A 18 3.99 6.07 -3.50
C TRP A 18 4.22 5.33 -4.81
N TYR A 19 4.29 6.07 -5.90
CA TYR A 19 4.64 5.54 -7.22
C TYR A 19 5.92 6.19 -7.72
N CYS A 20 6.72 5.42 -8.44
CA CYS A 20 7.98 5.89 -8.99
C CYS A 20 7.71 6.91 -10.11
N ASP A 21 8.24 8.11 -9.99
CA ASP A 21 8.12 9.14 -11.04
C ASP A 21 8.79 8.71 -12.36
N ASN A 22 9.94 8.03 -12.27
CA ASN A 22 10.74 7.65 -13.43
C ASN A 22 10.12 6.54 -14.30
N CYS A 23 9.55 5.50 -13.67
CA CYS A 23 9.01 4.33 -14.40
C CYS A 23 7.53 4.05 -14.13
N ARG A 24 6.86 4.88 -13.31
CA ARG A 24 5.45 4.73 -12.89
C ARG A 24 5.12 3.44 -12.15
N ASP A 25 6.13 2.73 -11.65
CA ASP A 25 5.99 1.52 -10.85
C ASP A 25 5.41 1.82 -9.46
N GLY A 26 4.57 0.92 -8.95
CA GLY A 26 3.90 1.07 -7.65
C GLY A 26 2.55 0.33 -7.61
N PRO A 27 1.83 0.36 -6.47
CA PRO A 27 2.07 1.18 -5.28
C PRO A 27 3.11 0.59 -4.31
N HIS A 28 4.11 1.39 -3.94
CA HIS A 28 5.11 1.03 -2.93
C HIS A 28 4.73 1.58 -1.56
N THR A 29 4.91 0.80 -0.49
CA THR A 29 4.63 1.26 0.88
C THR A 29 5.77 2.12 1.42
N LYS A 30 5.42 3.24 2.07
CA LYS A 30 6.40 4.19 2.65
C LYS A 30 7.33 3.56 3.70
N LEU A 31 6.90 2.49 4.35
CA LEU A 31 7.58 1.90 5.50
C LEU A 31 8.80 1.04 5.15
N ILE A 32 8.92 0.58 3.90
CA ILE A 32 9.84 -0.51 3.56
C ILE A 32 10.80 -0.12 2.43
N VAL A 33 10.42 0.79 1.54
CA VAL A 33 11.17 1.00 0.29
C VAL A 33 11.39 2.48 -0.01
N ASP A 34 12.66 2.91 0.13
CA ASP A 34 13.16 4.24 -0.26
C ASP A 34 13.64 4.29 -1.73
N TYR A 35 13.64 3.17 -2.44
CA TYR A 35 14.07 3.08 -3.85
C TYR A 35 13.08 2.26 -4.67
N CYS A 36 12.92 2.60 -5.95
CA CYS A 36 12.09 1.84 -6.85
C CYS A 36 12.81 0.51 -7.18
N PRO A 37 12.21 -0.65 -6.90
CA PRO A 37 12.84 -1.95 -7.18
C PRO A 37 13.00 -2.22 -8.68
N LEU A 38 12.18 -1.58 -9.53
CA LEU A 38 12.19 -1.80 -10.97
C LEU A 38 13.32 -1.04 -11.68
N CYS A 39 13.55 0.23 -11.34
CA CYS A 39 14.52 1.09 -12.03
C CYS A 39 15.64 1.62 -11.13
N GLY A 40 15.64 1.27 -9.84
CA GLY A 40 16.62 1.75 -8.85
C GLY A 40 16.47 3.23 -8.46
N HIS A 41 15.49 3.94 -9.01
CA HIS A 41 15.27 5.37 -8.73
C HIS A 41 14.92 5.60 -7.26
N ARG A 42 15.68 6.44 -6.56
CA ARG A 42 15.42 6.78 -5.15
C ARG A 42 14.15 7.62 -5.05
N ARG A 43 13.30 7.31 -4.07
CA ARG A 43 12.09 8.08 -3.77
C ARG A 43 12.45 9.56 -3.60
N CYS A 44 11.77 10.39 -4.38
CA CYS A 44 11.97 11.84 -4.41
C CYS A 44 10.65 12.56 -4.10
N PRO A 45 10.67 13.88 -3.80
CA PRO A 45 9.45 14.65 -3.55
C PRO A 45 8.48 14.70 -4.74
N TYR A 46 8.97 14.46 -5.97
CA TYR A 46 8.17 14.37 -7.19
C TYR A 46 7.42 13.05 -7.34
N CYS A 47 7.83 11.99 -6.62
CA CYS A 47 7.09 10.73 -6.62
C CYS A 47 5.66 10.96 -6.07
N PRO A 48 4.61 10.69 -6.86
CA PRO A 48 3.23 10.85 -6.41
C PRO A 48 2.93 9.90 -5.25
N ARG A 49 2.05 10.35 -4.36
CA ARG A 49 1.66 9.64 -3.14
C ARG A 49 0.14 9.60 -3.06
N ASP A 50 -0.37 8.44 -2.71
CA ASP A 50 -1.80 8.21 -2.54
C ASP A 50 -2.05 7.46 -1.24
N GLU A 51 -3.25 7.64 -0.70
CA GLU A 51 -3.73 6.88 0.44
C GLU A 51 -4.73 5.84 -0.05
N ILE A 52 -4.33 4.57 0.03
CA ILE A 52 -5.18 3.45 -0.39
C ILE A 52 -5.73 2.72 0.82
N LYS A 53 -6.99 2.30 0.70
CA LYS A 53 -7.67 1.48 1.69
C LYS A 53 -7.24 0.02 1.49
N ARG A 54 -6.42 -0.52 2.39
CA ARG A 54 -6.06 -1.94 2.39
C ARG A 54 -6.99 -2.74 3.28
N TYR A 55 -7.35 -3.93 2.81
CA TYR A 55 -8.02 -4.94 3.62
C TYR A 55 -6.99 -5.59 4.53
N ASP A 56 -7.17 -5.44 5.83
CA ASP A 56 -6.43 -6.13 6.86
C ASP A 56 -7.27 -7.35 7.28
N ASN A 57 -6.72 -8.55 7.15
CA ASN A 57 -7.39 -9.77 7.58
C ASN A 57 -6.63 -10.32 8.78
N ARG A 58 -6.83 -9.67 9.94
CA ARG A 58 -6.24 -10.11 11.20
C ARG A 58 -7.10 -11.14 11.91
#